data_AF-A0AA90TXH1-F1
#
_entry.id   AF-A0AA90TXH1-F1
#
_cell.length_a   1.000
_cell.length_b   1.000
_cell.length_c   1.000
_cell.angle_alpha   90.00
_cell.angle_beta   90.00
_cell.angle_gamma   90.00
#
_symmetry.space_group_name_H-M   'P 1'
#
loop_
_entity.id
_entity.type
_entity.pdbx_description
1 polymer ?
#
loop_
_entity_poly.entity_id
_entity_poly.type
_entity_poly.pdbx_seq_one_letter_code
_entity_poly.pdbx_strand_id
1 'polypeptide(L)'
;MTNYWRMAFRWGNQGTEVWEQCRDQGIAAIGYYFNGEPVVGDCSEIDEKEFYTVWRSKALPSPTRQSSLKHVAYHMDKGDTIYAKEGTQIVGKGTVKSKYKYRPGIVKQKGILWEHYVEVDWDKNFKPFTLNLEANQNTVLKLDTERLDKIHAMESKTNFLYDCVDEIFEENEGEQYIKEAVFRKRNKKIIDKKKKKSDYRCEVCDMNYKEVYGEIGKNYIIAHHIEPIGSRDGSSPTTIDDIALVCSNCHNMIHKKKPPLSIEELSNLINK
;
A
#
# COMPACT_ATOMS: atom_id res chain seq x y z
N MET A 1 -19.85 8.01 8.68
CA MET A 1 -18.62 8.23 7.92
C MET A 1 -17.60 7.23 8.41
N THR A 2 -17.04 6.43 7.50
CA THR A 2 -16.05 5.40 7.83
C THR A 2 -14.71 6.06 8.13
N ASN A 3 -14.09 5.74 9.27
CA ASN A 3 -12.76 6.21 9.60
C ASN A 3 -11.69 5.24 9.07
N TYR A 4 -10.49 5.80 8.86
CA TYR A 4 -9.31 5.05 8.48
C TYR A 4 -8.27 5.17 9.58
N TRP A 5 -7.67 4.05 9.93
CA TRP A 5 -6.72 3.94 11.00
C TRP A 5 -5.45 3.29 10.49
N ARG A 6 -4.32 3.70 11.04
CA ARG A 6 -3.07 2.96 10.92
C ARG A 6 -2.66 2.48 12.30
N MET A 7 -2.35 1.19 12.42
CA MET A 7 -2.04 0.55 13.70
C MET A 7 -0.73 -0.22 13.60
N ALA A 8 0.14 -0.04 14.58
CA ALA A 8 1.39 -0.80 14.71
C ALA A 8 1.21 -1.89 15.78
N PHE A 9 1.58 -3.12 15.44
CA PHE A 9 1.41 -4.29 16.31
C PHE A 9 2.73 -4.67 16.97
N ARG A 10 3.32 -3.72 17.73
CA ARG A 10 4.62 -3.91 18.38
C ARG A 10 4.65 -3.39 19.81
N TRP A 11 5.50 -4.00 20.64
CA TRP A 11 5.77 -3.56 22.00
C TRP A 11 6.97 -2.60 22.05
N GLY A 12 6.77 -1.32 22.41
CA GLY A 12 7.88 -0.37 22.52
C GLY A 12 8.69 -0.17 21.23
N ASN A 13 9.93 0.32 21.34
CA ASN A 13 10.78 0.64 20.17
C ASN A 13 11.59 -0.57 19.65
N GLN A 14 11.76 -1.63 20.45
CA GLN A 14 12.51 -2.86 20.09
C GLN A 14 11.78 -4.16 20.49
N GLY A 15 10.52 -4.09 20.91
CA GLY A 15 9.83 -5.29 21.37
C GLY A 15 9.28 -6.13 20.24
N THR A 16 8.67 -7.25 20.64
CA THR A 16 8.18 -8.28 19.74
C THR A 16 7.01 -7.77 18.90
N GLU A 17 7.03 -8.09 17.62
CA GLU A 17 5.92 -7.90 16.70
C GLU A 17 4.88 -9.00 16.94
N VAL A 18 3.63 -8.59 17.15
CA VAL A 18 2.49 -9.49 17.46
C VAL A 18 1.45 -9.48 16.32
N TRP A 19 1.83 -8.96 15.16
CA TRP A 19 0.96 -8.81 14.00
C TRP A 19 0.39 -10.14 13.54
N GLU A 20 1.22 -11.16 13.35
CA GLU A 20 0.79 -12.49 12.87
C GLU A 20 -0.29 -13.08 13.78
N GLN A 21 -0.08 -13.00 15.11
CA GLN A 21 -1.07 -13.48 16.08
C GLN A 21 -2.39 -12.69 15.99
N CYS A 22 -2.34 -11.38 15.77
CA CYS A 22 -3.54 -10.55 15.61
C CYS A 22 -4.26 -10.85 14.30
N ARG A 23 -3.51 -11.04 13.21
CA ARG A 23 -4.02 -11.39 11.89
C ARG A 23 -4.74 -12.73 11.93
N ASP A 24 -4.09 -13.77 12.47
CA ASP A 24 -4.61 -15.13 12.49
C ASP A 24 -5.84 -15.27 13.41
N GLN A 25 -5.92 -14.45 14.46
CA GLN A 25 -7.10 -14.39 15.33
C GLN A 25 -8.22 -13.48 14.81
N GLY A 26 -8.00 -12.71 13.74
CA GLY A 26 -9.01 -11.77 13.23
C GLY A 26 -9.28 -10.60 14.18
N ILE A 27 -8.24 -10.06 14.81
CA ILE A 27 -8.37 -8.96 15.78
C ILE A 27 -7.35 -7.85 15.53
N ALA A 28 -7.66 -6.65 16.03
CA ALA A 28 -6.67 -5.61 16.26
C ALA A 28 -6.64 -5.29 17.77
N ALA A 29 -5.52 -5.57 18.43
CA ALA A 29 -5.39 -5.49 19.88
C ALA A 29 -4.30 -4.51 20.33
N ILE A 30 -4.42 -4.00 21.55
CA ILE A 30 -3.43 -3.13 22.20
C ILE A 30 -3.48 -3.35 23.72
N GLY A 31 -2.36 -3.10 24.40
CA GLY A 31 -2.27 -3.15 25.85
C GLY A 31 -1.12 -2.31 26.35
N TYR A 32 -1.31 -1.69 27.51
CA TYR A 32 -0.29 -0.86 28.16
C TYR A 32 -0.22 -1.25 29.62
N TYR A 33 1.00 -1.50 30.11
CA TYR A 33 1.24 -1.99 31.46
C TYR A 33 2.17 -1.06 32.22
N PHE A 34 1.96 -0.98 33.53
CA PHE A 34 2.83 -0.31 34.49
C PHE A 34 2.92 -1.15 35.76
N ASN A 35 4.14 -1.45 36.21
CA ASN A 35 4.41 -2.30 37.38
C ASN A 35 3.70 -3.67 37.36
N GLY A 36 3.56 -4.29 36.17
CA GLY A 36 2.96 -5.61 36.01
C GLY A 36 1.43 -5.62 35.91
N GLU A 37 0.78 -4.47 36.05
CA GLU A 37 -0.68 -4.34 35.86
C GLU A 37 -1.03 -3.54 34.61
N PRO A 38 -2.22 -3.77 34.00
CA PRO A 38 -2.72 -2.92 32.93
C PRO A 38 -2.95 -1.49 33.44
N VAL A 39 -2.52 -0.51 32.66
CA VAL A 39 -2.64 0.93 32.97
C VAL A 39 -4.10 1.36 33.06
N VAL A 40 -4.95 0.79 32.22
CA VAL A 40 -6.41 0.93 32.26
C VAL A 40 -7.01 -0.47 32.15
N GLY A 41 -7.97 -0.80 33.01
CA GLY A 41 -8.74 -2.04 32.94
C GLY A 41 -9.76 -2.01 31.82
N ASP A 42 -10.91 -2.64 31.97
CA ASP A 42 -11.93 -2.62 30.93
C ASP A 42 -12.45 -1.19 30.67
N CYS A 43 -12.08 -0.60 29.53
CA CYS A 43 -12.54 0.73 29.12
C CYS A 43 -14.05 0.81 28.87
N SER A 44 -14.77 -0.31 28.72
CA SER A 44 -16.23 -0.30 28.58
C SER A 44 -16.95 0.05 29.88
N GLU A 45 -16.26 -0.06 31.02
CA GLU A 45 -16.76 0.30 32.35
C GLU A 45 -16.51 1.77 32.71
N ILE A 46 -15.82 2.52 31.84
CA ILE A 46 -15.32 3.87 32.13
C ILE A 46 -15.75 4.83 31.02
N ASP A 47 -16.31 5.98 31.38
CA ASP A 47 -16.61 7.03 30.41
C ASP A 47 -15.33 7.66 29.82
N GLU A 48 -15.36 8.06 28.56
CA GLU A 48 -14.20 8.65 27.89
C GLU A 48 -13.65 9.88 28.64
N LYS A 49 -14.51 10.65 29.32
CA LYS A 49 -14.10 11.82 30.13
C LYS A 49 -13.30 11.43 31.36
N GLU A 50 -13.54 10.24 31.92
CA GLU A 50 -12.89 9.73 33.12
C GLU A 50 -11.57 9.00 32.79
N PHE A 51 -11.42 8.55 31.54
CA PHE A 51 -10.26 7.80 31.05
C PHE A 51 -8.91 8.42 31.46
N TYR A 52 -8.78 9.75 31.33
CA TYR A 52 -7.54 10.45 31.64
C TYR A 52 -7.18 10.37 33.13
N THR A 53 -8.18 10.52 34.00
CA THR A 53 -8.02 10.42 35.45
C THR A 53 -7.58 9.01 35.83
N VAL A 54 -8.23 7.98 35.26
CA VAL A 54 -7.86 6.58 35.50
C VAL A 54 -6.44 6.30 35.04
N TRP A 55 -6.07 6.70 33.82
CA TRP A 55 -4.71 6.51 33.30
C TRP A 55 -3.66 7.15 34.22
N ARG A 56 -3.86 8.41 34.62
CA ARG A 56 -2.91 9.15 35.46
C ARG A 56 -2.77 8.61 36.87
N SER A 57 -3.80 7.93 37.39
CA SER A 57 -3.72 7.30 38.71
C SER A 57 -2.71 6.15 38.76
N LYS A 58 -2.48 5.47 37.62
CA LYS A 58 -1.60 4.29 37.53
C LYS A 58 -0.28 4.53 36.82
N ALA A 59 -0.22 5.44 35.85
CA ALA A 59 0.97 5.59 34.99
C ALA A 59 1.36 7.04 34.70
N LEU A 60 2.64 7.22 34.35
CA LEU A 60 3.16 8.51 33.91
C LEU A 60 2.46 9.00 32.62
N PRO A 61 2.44 10.32 32.39
CA PRO A 61 1.81 10.91 31.21
C PRO A 61 2.49 10.42 29.93
N SER A 62 1.70 9.80 29.05
CA SER A 62 2.15 9.41 27.71
C SER A 62 1.05 9.73 26.71
N PRO A 63 1.03 10.95 26.15
CA PRO A 63 -0.07 11.42 25.29
C PRO A 63 -0.34 10.50 24.10
N THR A 64 0.71 9.95 23.48
CA THR A 64 0.59 9.05 22.32
C THR A 64 -0.02 7.70 22.66
N ARG A 65 0.34 7.13 23.83
CA ARG A 65 -0.24 5.86 24.31
C ARG A 65 -1.68 6.04 24.76
N GLN A 66 -1.97 7.13 25.47
CA GLN A 66 -3.32 7.52 25.87
C GLN A 66 -4.22 7.66 24.64
N SER A 67 -3.81 8.46 23.66
CA SER A 67 -4.54 8.63 22.40
C SER A 67 -4.74 7.30 21.68
N SER A 68 -3.73 6.44 21.63
CA SER A 68 -3.83 5.15 20.95
C SER A 68 -4.87 4.23 21.58
N LEU A 69 -4.88 4.10 22.91
CA LEU A 69 -5.87 3.28 23.60
C LEU A 69 -7.27 3.88 23.47
N LYS A 70 -7.42 5.21 23.58
CA LYS A 70 -8.71 5.88 23.37
C LYS A 70 -9.29 5.60 21.98
N HIS A 71 -8.45 5.59 20.95
CA HIS A 71 -8.92 5.30 19.59
C HIS A 71 -9.53 3.90 19.49
N VAL A 72 -8.88 2.89 20.04
CA VAL A 72 -9.40 1.51 20.04
C VAL A 72 -10.65 1.39 20.92
N ALA A 73 -10.66 2.03 22.09
CA ALA A 73 -11.73 1.89 23.07
C ALA A 73 -13.02 2.63 22.71
N TYR A 74 -12.92 3.85 22.18
CA TYR A 74 -14.07 4.75 22.06
C TYR A 74 -14.34 5.26 20.63
N HIS A 75 -13.34 5.23 19.73
CA HIS A 75 -13.45 5.89 18.43
C HIS A 75 -13.57 4.94 17.24
N MET A 76 -13.01 3.72 17.33
CA MET A 76 -13.14 2.70 16.30
C MET A 76 -14.54 2.10 16.35
N ASP A 77 -15.20 2.04 15.20
CA ASP A 77 -16.51 1.43 15.07
C ASP A 77 -16.59 0.50 13.85
N LYS A 78 -17.65 -0.31 13.81
CA LYS A 78 -17.91 -1.25 12.74
C LYS A 78 -17.91 -0.55 11.38
N GLY A 79 -17.17 -1.11 10.44
CA GLY A 79 -17.00 -0.59 9.08
C GLY A 79 -15.71 0.22 8.90
N ASP A 80 -15.07 0.70 9.97
CA ASP A 80 -13.78 1.37 9.90
C ASP A 80 -12.71 0.48 9.26
N THR A 81 -11.72 1.10 8.61
CA THR A 81 -10.61 0.37 7.98
C THR A 81 -9.33 0.56 8.79
N ILE A 82 -8.61 -0.53 9.06
CA ILE A 82 -7.31 -0.53 9.71
C ILE A 82 -6.24 -0.97 8.73
N TYR A 83 -5.21 -0.16 8.56
CA TYR A 83 -3.95 -0.52 7.92
C TYR A 83 -2.92 -0.93 8.98
N ALA A 84 -2.47 -2.17 8.92
CA ALA A 84 -1.45 -2.71 9.83
C ALA A 84 -0.06 -2.29 9.37
N LYS A 85 0.79 -1.86 10.31
CA LYS A 85 2.15 -1.37 10.07
C LYS A 85 3.18 -2.15 10.88
N GLU A 86 4.25 -2.55 10.20
CA GLU A 86 5.48 -3.12 10.78
C GLU A 86 6.68 -2.37 10.20
N GLY A 87 7.58 -1.86 11.05
CA GLY A 87 8.68 -1.00 10.58
C GLY A 87 8.18 0.17 9.71
N THR A 88 8.63 0.24 8.46
CA THR A 88 8.20 1.21 7.43
C THR A 88 7.19 0.63 6.43
N GLN A 89 6.72 -0.60 6.65
CA GLN A 89 5.82 -1.31 5.75
C GLN A 89 4.38 -1.27 6.25
N ILE A 90 3.45 -1.19 5.31
CA ILE A 90 2.05 -1.55 5.51
C ILE A 90 1.93 -3.01 5.10
N VAL A 91 1.51 -3.84 6.03
CA VAL A 91 1.54 -5.31 5.93
C VAL A 91 0.16 -5.94 5.92
N GLY A 92 -0.88 -5.16 6.18
CA GLY A 92 -2.26 -5.65 6.18
C GLY A 92 -3.27 -4.52 6.06
N LYS A 93 -4.47 -4.89 5.62
CA LYS A 93 -5.67 -4.05 5.58
C LYS A 93 -6.83 -4.88 6.09
N GLY A 94 -7.70 -4.29 6.91
CA GLY A 94 -8.86 -5.00 7.41
C GLY A 94 -10.01 -4.08 7.78
N THR A 95 -11.21 -4.64 7.80
CA THR A 95 -12.43 -3.93 8.16
C THR A 95 -12.85 -4.31 9.58
N VAL A 96 -13.06 -3.32 10.43
CA VAL A 96 -13.53 -3.50 11.81
C VAL A 96 -14.95 -4.08 11.80
N LYS A 97 -15.15 -5.17 12.54
CA LYS A 97 -16.42 -5.92 12.60
C LYS A 97 -17.19 -5.70 13.88
N SER A 98 -16.51 -5.28 14.95
CA SER A 98 -17.11 -5.06 16.26
C SER A 98 -16.76 -3.69 16.83
N LYS A 99 -17.54 -3.26 17.82
CA LYS A 99 -17.08 -2.25 18.78
C LYS A 99 -15.94 -2.80 19.64
N TYR A 100 -15.37 -1.93 20.47
CA TYR A 100 -14.39 -2.30 21.49
C TYR A 100 -14.83 -3.51 22.33
N LYS A 101 -13.88 -4.39 22.61
CA LYS A 101 -13.99 -5.54 23.50
C LYS A 101 -12.78 -5.61 24.41
N TYR A 102 -12.96 -6.25 25.56
CA TYR A 102 -11.93 -6.48 26.55
C TYR A 102 -11.81 -7.97 26.86
N ARG A 103 -10.58 -8.50 26.83
CA ARG A 103 -10.28 -9.85 27.30
C ARG A 103 -8.81 -9.93 27.71
N PRO A 104 -8.50 -10.02 29.02
CA PRO A 104 -7.13 -10.14 29.50
C PRO A 104 -6.35 -11.26 28.82
N GLY A 105 -5.22 -10.92 28.20
CA GLY A 105 -4.37 -11.86 27.49
C GLY A 105 -5.01 -12.48 26.24
N ILE A 106 -5.83 -11.71 25.51
CA ILE A 106 -6.26 -12.08 24.15
C ILE A 106 -5.05 -12.26 23.22
N VAL A 107 -4.03 -11.43 23.39
CA VAL A 107 -2.71 -11.60 22.76
C VAL A 107 -1.72 -11.97 23.85
N LYS A 108 -1.01 -13.08 23.61
CA LYS A 108 -0.02 -13.69 24.53
C LYS A 108 1.19 -14.13 23.72
N GLN A 109 2.30 -13.40 23.82
CA GLN A 109 3.55 -13.79 23.16
C GLN A 109 4.77 -13.27 23.92
N LYS A 110 5.72 -14.16 24.24
CA LYS A 110 6.99 -13.79 24.92
C LYS A 110 6.82 -12.92 26.18
N GLY A 111 5.80 -13.21 27.00
CA GLY A 111 5.48 -12.45 28.22
C GLY A 111 4.69 -11.16 27.99
N ILE A 112 4.34 -10.83 26.75
CA ILE A 112 3.41 -9.73 26.43
C ILE A 112 1.99 -10.23 26.63
N LEU A 113 1.18 -9.40 27.29
CA LEU A 113 -0.25 -9.58 27.45
C LEU A 113 -0.92 -8.33 26.87
N TRP A 114 -1.83 -8.47 25.91
CA TRP A 114 -2.77 -7.40 25.55
C TRP A 114 -4.20 -7.82 25.83
N GLU A 115 -5.06 -6.83 26.04
CA GLU A 115 -6.40 -7.01 26.62
C GLU A 115 -7.48 -6.23 25.90
N HIS A 116 -7.14 -5.11 25.25
CA HIS A 116 -8.08 -4.25 24.53
C HIS A 116 -8.07 -4.60 23.06
N TYR A 117 -9.23 -4.85 22.45
CA TYR A 117 -9.27 -5.23 21.04
C TYR A 117 -10.58 -4.86 20.34
N VAL A 118 -10.52 -4.89 19.01
CA VAL A 118 -11.68 -4.96 18.12
C VAL A 118 -11.53 -6.17 17.20
N GLU A 119 -12.63 -6.77 16.79
CA GLU A 119 -12.62 -7.82 15.75
C GLU A 119 -12.45 -7.18 14.38
N VAL A 120 -11.61 -7.79 13.54
CA VAL A 120 -11.24 -7.27 12.23
C VAL A 120 -11.26 -8.39 11.21
N ASP A 121 -11.89 -8.12 10.09
CA ASP A 121 -11.87 -8.94 8.90
C ASP A 121 -10.67 -8.52 8.04
N TRP A 122 -9.54 -9.22 8.21
CA TRP A 122 -8.30 -8.93 7.51
C TRP A 122 -8.34 -9.46 6.07
N ASP A 123 -7.93 -8.62 5.13
CA ASP A 123 -7.78 -9.00 3.72
C ASP A 123 -6.59 -9.96 3.57
N LYS A 124 -6.91 -11.22 3.25
CA LYS A 124 -5.92 -12.30 3.08
C LYS A 124 -5.06 -12.13 1.83
N ASN A 125 -5.54 -11.37 0.85
CA ASN A 125 -4.87 -11.13 -0.42
C ASN A 125 -4.15 -9.77 -0.44
N PHE A 126 -4.06 -9.10 0.72
CA PHE A 126 -3.39 -7.82 0.82
C PHE A 126 -1.90 -7.95 0.45
N LYS A 127 -1.45 -7.12 -0.49
CA LYS A 127 -0.07 -7.10 -0.99
C LYS A 127 0.73 -6.04 -0.18
N PRO A 128 1.72 -6.44 0.64
CA PRO A 128 2.48 -5.50 1.47
C PRO A 128 3.28 -4.48 0.64
N PHE A 129 3.46 -3.27 1.18
CA PHE A 129 4.25 -2.22 0.55
C PHE A 129 4.94 -1.29 1.55
N THR A 130 6.04 -0.67 1.13
CA THR A 130 6.80 0.29 1.95
C THR A 130 6.24 1.70 1.83
N LEU A 131 5.85 2.30 2.96
CA LEU A 131 5.37 3.67 3.03
C LEU A 131 5.68 4.29 4.39
N ASN A 132 6.47 5.36 4.41
CA ASN A 132 6.68 6.18 5.61
C ASN A 132 5.60 7.26 5.69
N LEU A 133 4.67 7.13 6.65
CA LEU A 133 3.57 8.08 6.89
C LEU A 133 3.92 9.19 7.88
N GLU A 134 5.19 9.25 8.32
CA GLU A 134 5.63 10.06 9.45
C GLU A 134 4.85 9.64 10.74
N ALA A 135 5.08 10.27 11.89
CA ALA A 135 4.41 9.89 13.16
C ALA A 135 4.62 8.42 13.64
N ASN A 136 5.83 7.87 13.45
CA ASN A 136 6.21 6.50 13.84
C ASN A 136 6.08 6.17 15.35
N GLN A 137 5.85 7.19 16.19
CA GLN A 137 5.69 7.04 17.64
C GLN A 137 4.28 6.58 18.05
N ASN A 138 3.26 6.79 17.21
CA ASN A 138 1.89 6.41 17.53
C ASN A 138 1.68 4.92 17.31
N THR A 139 1.10 4.22 18.29
CA THR A 139 0.66 2.84 18.08
C THR A 139 -0.58 2.82 17.19
N VAL A 140 -1.56 3.69 17.47
CA VAL A 140 -2.76 3.88 16.65
C VAL A 140 -2.81 5.33 16.19
N LEU A 141 -3.02 5.54 14.89
CA LEU A 141 -3.11 6.85 14.26
C LEU A 141 -4.39 6.92 13.45
N LYS A 142 -5.23 7.93 13.70
CA LYS A 142 -6.31 8.29 12.79
C LYS A 142 -5.71 8.90 11.52
N LEU A 143 -6.08 8.36 10.37
CA LEU A 143 -5.57 8.83 9.09
C LEU A 143 -6.40 10.03 8.62
N ASP A 144 -5.70 11.12 8.31
CA ASP A 144 -6.25 12.24 7.55
C ASP A 144 -6.28 11.93 6.05
N THR A 145 -6.89 12.82 5.28
CA THR A 145 -7.03 12.67 3.82
C THR A 145 -5.67 12.59 3.12
N GLU A 146 -4.69 13.39 3.53
CA GLU A 146 -3.37 13.41 2.88
C GLU A 146 -2.63 12.07 3.04
N ARG A 147 -2.62 11.51 4.26
CA ARG A 147 -2.02 10.21 4.53
C ARG A 147 -2.77 9.08 3.85
N LEU A 148 -4.10 9.17 3.82
CA LEU A 148 -4.94 8.17 3.15
C LEU A 148 -4.67 8.14 1.63
N ASP A 149 -4.53 9.31 1.00
CA ASP A 149 -4.21 9.41 -0.43
C ASP A 149 -2.83 8.79 -0.73
N LYS A 150 -1.84 8.98 0.15
CA LYS A 150 -0.51 8.34 0.03
C LYS A 150 -0.62 6.81 0.12
N ILE A 151 -1.45 6.28 1.03
CA ILE A 151 -1.69 4.84 1.16
C ILE A 151 -2.34 4.29 -0.10
N HIS A 152 -3.45 4.88 -0.55
CA HIS A 152 -4.18 4.42 -1.74
C HIS A 152 -3.32 4.47 -3.01
N ALA A 153 -2.52 5.52 -3.18
CA ALA A 153 -1.59 5.63 -4.31
C ALA A 153 -0.54 4.50 -4.29
N MET A 154 -0.01 4.16 -3.11
CA MET A 154 0.98 3.09 -2.98
C MET A 154 0.36 1.70 -3.12
N GLU A 155 -0.83 1.48 -2.55
CA GLU A 155 -1.60 0.24 -2.69
C GLU A 155 -1.93 -0.02 -4.16
N SER A 156 -2.47 0.98 -4.88
CA SER A 156 -2.76 0.88 -6.31
C SER A 156 -1.52 0.57 -7.15
N LYS A 157 -0.40 1.25 -6.88
CA LYS A 157 0.88 0.99 -7.55
C LYS A 157 1.39 -0.43 -7.28
N THR A 158 1.23 -0.93 -6.06
CA THR A 158 1.69 -2.26 -5.65
C THR A 158 0.84 -3.33 -6.32
N ASN A 159 -0.48 -3.18 -6.29
CA ASN A 159 -1.40 -4.11 -6.98
C ASN A 159 -1.07 -4.20 -8.46
N PHE A 160 -0.90 -3.06 -9.14
CA PHE A 160 -0.50 -3.02 -10.54
C PHE A 160 0.81 -3.78 -10.82
N LEU A 161 1.82 -3.64 -9.95
CA LEU A 161 3.09 -4.36 -10.11
C LEU A 161 2.94 -5.87 -9.98
N TYR A 162 2.15 -6.35 -9.01
CA TYR A 162 1.88 -7.77 -8.86
C TYR A 162 1.06 -8.33 -10.03
N ASP A 163 0.05 -7.60 -10.49
CA ASP A 163 -0.80 -8.03 -11.60
C ASP A 163 0.03 -8.16 -12.90
N CYS A 164 0.96 -7.23 -13.15
CA CYS A 164 1.92 -7.35 -14.26
C CYS A 164 2.92 -8.50 -14.13
N VAL A 165 3.15 -8.99 -12.91
CA VAL A 165 4.10 -10.06 -12.62
C VAL A 165 3.45 -11.43 -12.81
N ASP A 166 2.19 -11.59 -12.39
CA ASP A 166 1.41 -12.81 -12.62
C ASP A 166 1.30 -13.14 -14.12
N GLU A 167 1.23 -12.13 -15.00
CA GLU A 167 1.26 -12.30 -16.47
C GLU A 167 2.60 -12.84 -17.04
N ILE A 168 3.69 -12.82 -16.28
CA ILE A 168 5.04 -13.28 -16.70
C ILE A 168 5.32 -14.72 -16.22
N PHE A 169 4.49 -15.27 -15.34
CA PHE A 169 4.80 -16.47 -14.55
C PHE A 169 4.25 -17.81 -15.06
N GLU A 170 3.60 -17.87 -16.23
CA GLU A 170 2.97 -19.11 -16.70
C GLU A 170 3.93 -20.25 -17.09
N GLU A 171 5.26 -20.05 -17.14
CA GLU A 171 6.17 -21.08 -17.66
C GLU A 171 7.04 -21.82 -16.63
N ASN A 172 7.18 -21.38 -15.37
CA ASN A 172 7.86 -22.18 -14.33
C ASN A 172 7.33 -21.90 -12.92
N GLU A 173 6.68 -22.89 -12.31
CA GLU A 173 6.13 -22.86 -10.96
C GLU A 173 7.24 -23.09 -9.91
N GLY A 174 7.36 -22.20 -8.91
CA GLY A 174 8.06 -22.51 -7.65
C GLY A 174 9.47 -21.94 -7.42
N GLU A 175 10.03 -21.11 -8.31
CA GLU A 175 11.32 -20.45 -8.03
C GLU A 175 11.17 -19.13 -7.27
N GLN A 176 11.82 -19.05 -6.11
CA GLN A 176 11.95 -17.82 -5.33
C GLN A 176 13.00 -16.90 -5.99
N TYR A 177 12.61 -15.69 -6.40
CA TYR A 177 13.56 -14.66 -6.79
C TYR A 177 13.33 -13.34 -6.07
N ILE A 178 14.42 -12.65 -5.73
CA ILE A 178 14.42 -11.30 -5.18
C ILE A 178 14.64 -10.35 -6.35
N LYS A 179 13.67 -9.47 -6.63
CA LYS A 179 13.84 -8.42 -7.66
C LYS A 179 13.89 -7.05 -6.99
N GLU A 180 15.06 -6.41 -7.00
CA GLU A 180 15.19 -5.01 -6.62
C GLU A 180 14.46 -4.15 -7.65
N ALA A 181 13.29 -3.61 -7.28
CA ALA A 181 12.55 -2.68 -8.13
C ALA A 181 13.21 -1.29 -8.06
N VAL A 182 14.12 -1.00 -8.99
CA VAL A 182 14.70 0.34 -9.15
C VAL A 182 13.66 1.26 -9.77
N PHE A 183 12.99 2.07 -8.94
CA PHE A 183 12.05 3.09 -9.41
C PHE A 183 12.79 4.29 -9.99
N ARG A 184 12.72 4.48 -11.31
CA ARG A 184 13.27 5.67 -11.98
C ARG A 184 12.16 6.69 -12.27
N LYS A 185 12.34 7.92 -11.82
CA LYS A 185 11.39 9.04 -11.99
C LYS A 185 11.28 9.39 -13.48
N ARG A 186 10.09 9.27 -14.07
CA ARG A 186 9.82 9.63 -15.47
C ARG A 186 9.42 11.11 -15.58
N ASN A 187 9.94 11.80 -16.59
CA ASN A 187 9.59 13.20 -16.83
C ASN A 187 8.28 13.30 -17.64
N LYS A 188 7.15 13.46 -16.94
CA LYS A 188 5.81 13.59 -17.55
C LYS A 188 5.73 14.70 -18.61
N LYS A 189 6.48 15.80 -18.45
CA LYS A 189 6.45 16.92 -19.40
C LYS A 189 6.93 16.50 -20.80
N ILE A 190 7.88 15.57 -20.90
CA ILE A 190 8.43 15.12 -22.18
C ILE A 190 7.42 14.21 -22.90
N ILE A 191 6.78 13.32 -22.15
CA ILE A 191 5.72 12.44 -22.67
C ILE A 191 4.54 13.27 -23.18
N ASP A 192 4.05 14.22 -22.37
CA ASP A 192 2.94 15.09 -22.77
C ASP A 192 3.31 15.95 -24.00
N LYS A 193 4.57 16.40 -24.09
CA LYS A 193 5.07 17.15 -25.25
C LYS A 193 5.15 16.29 -26.51
N LYS A 194 5.62 15.04 -26.43
CA LYS A 194 5.62 14.08 -27.56
C LYS A 194 4.19 13.83 -28.05
N LYS A 195 3.28 13.49 -27.13
CA LYS A 195 1.87 13.22 -27.46
C LYS A 195 1.18 14.40 -28.15
N LYS A 196 1.35 15.62 -27.62
CA LYS A 196 0.77 16.84 -28.22
C LYS A 196 1.32 17.19 -29.59
N LYS A 197 2.54 16.76 -29.93
CA LYS A 197 3.16 16.96 -31.24
C LYS A 197 2.80 15.85 -32.24
N SER A 198 2.10 14.81 -31.81
CA SER A 198 1.72 13.66 -32.62
C SER A 198 0.22 13.63 -32.86
N ASP A 199 -0.21 12.87 -33.87
CA ASP A 199 -1.62 12.61 -34.14
C ASP A 199 -2.20 11.46 -33.31
N TYR A 200 -1.54 11.05 -32.21
CA TYR A 200 -1.93 9.93 -31.35
C TYR A 200 -2.09 8.59 -32.11
N ARG A 201 -1.37 8.43 -33.22
CA ARG A 201 -1.28 7.19 -34.00
C ARG A 201 -0.15 6.31 -33.48
N CYS A 202 -0.37 5.00 -33.54
CA CYS A 202 0.66 4.03 -33.20
C CYS A 202 1.77 4.03 -34.26
N GLU A 203 3.02 4.20 -33.84
CA GLU A 203 4.19 4.20 -34.72
C GLU A 203 4.48 2.82 -35.37
N VAL A 204 3.79 1.77 -34.93
CA VAL A 204 3.90 0.40 -35.47
C VAL A 204 2.76 0.11 -36.46
N CYS A 205 1.51 0.13 -35.98
CA CYS A 205 0.34 -0.31 -36.75
C CYS A 205 -0.58 0.82 -37.24
N ASP A 206 -0.19 2.08 -37.03
CA ASP A 206 -0.94 3.30 -37.39
C ASP A 206 -2.32 3.48 -36.72
N MET A 207 -2.70 2.58 -35.81
CA MET A 207 -3.97 2.67 -35.08
C MET A 207 -4.10 3.96 -34.27
N ASN A 208 -5.26 4.61 -34.35
CA ASN A 208 -5.66 5.73 -33.51
C ASN A 208 -6.86 5.35 -32.61
N TYR A 209 -6.76 5.56 -31.30
CA TYR A 209 -7.81 5.19 -30.36
C TYR A 209 -9.11 5.97 -30.54
N LYS A 210 -9.04 7.25 -30.92
CA LYS A 210 -10.23 8.06 -31.17
C LYS A 210 -10.99 7.54 -32.39
N GLU A 211 -10.28 7.08 -33.41
CA GLU A 211 -10.90 6.54 -34.63
C GLU A 211 -11.57 5.19 -34.37
N VAL A 212 -10.95 4.33 -33.56
CA VAL A 212 -11.51 3.00 -33.25
C VAL A 212 -12.60 3.06 -32.18
N TYR A 213 -12.42 3.86 -31.14
CA TYR A 213 -13.27 3.84 -29.94
C TYR A 213 -14.08 5.14 -29.74
N GLY A 214 -13.98 6.12 -30.63
CA GLY A 214 -14.68 7.40 -30.49
C GLY A 214 -14.10 8.27 -29.38
N GLU A 215 -14.94 9.09 -28.75
CA GLU A 215 -14.48 10.11 -27.79
C GLU A 215 -13.75 9.54 -26.56
N ILE A 216 -14.04 8.31 -26.14
CA ILE A 216 -13.32 7.66 -25.02
C ILE A 216 -11.84 7.40 -25.35
N GLY A 217 -11.49 7.28 -26.63
CA GLY A 217 -10.12 7.07 -27.11
C GLY A 217 -9.34 8.36 -27.36
N LYS A 218 -9.95 9.52 -27.14
CA LYS A 218 -9.32 10.82 -27.41
C LYS A 218 -8.11 11.05 -26.52
N ASN A 219 -7.02 11.54 -27.13
CA ASN A 219 -5.74 11.82 -26.47
C ASN A 219 -5.10 10.59 -25.78
N TYR A 220 -5.49 9.37 -26.15
CA TYR A 220 -4.97 8.15 -25.57
C TYR A 220 -3.98 7.47 -26.52
N ILE A 221 -2.77 7.23 -26.01
CA ILE A 221 -1.71 6.42 -26.63
C ILE A 221 -0.65 6.10 -25.56
N ILE A 222 0.04 4.96 -25.66
CA ILE A 222 1.08 4.57 -24.70
C ILE A 222 2.43 5.12 -25.16
N ALA A 223 3.19 5.71 -24.24
CA ALA A 223 4.56 6.15 -24.47
C ALA A 223 5.53 5.04 -24.03
N HIS A 224 6.27 4.50 -24.98
CA HIS A 224 7.23 3.41 -24.82
C HIS A 224 8.66 3.97 -24.94
N HIS A 225 9.56 3.59 -24.03
CA HIS A 225 10.98 3.98 -24.17
C HIS A 225 11.66 2.96 -25.08
N ILE A 226 12.24 3.44 -26.19
CA ILE A 226 12.91 2.59 -27.18
C ILE A 226 14.04 1.80 -26.52
N GLU A 227 14.84 2.47 -25.71
CA GLU A 227 15.80 1.84 -24.83
C GLU A 227 15.16 1.70 -23.44
N PRO A 228 15.07 0.48 -22.88
CA PRO A 228 14.52 0.27 -21.55
C PRO A 228 15.26 1.12 -20.51
N ILE A 229 14.52 1.95 -19.79
CA ILE A 229 15.13 2.75 -18.71
C ILE A 229 15.90 1.86 -17.73
N GLY A 230 15.47 0.61 -17.50
CA GLY A 230 16.14 -0.33 -16.59
C GLY A 230 17.55 -0.74 -17.01
N SER A 231 17.89 -0.69 -18.31
CA SER A 231 19.22 -1.08 -18.83
C SER A 231 20.24 0.06 -18.86
N ARG A 232 19.85 1.29 -18.51
CA ARG A 232 20.77 2.45 -18.51
C ARG A 232 21.61 2.48 -17.25
N ASP A 233 22.91 2.72 -17.37
CA ASP A 233 23.79 3.04 -16.25
C ASP A 233 23.66 4.53 -15.89
N GLY A 234 22.93 4.83 -14.81
CA GLY A 234 22.74 6.20 -14.31
C GLY A 234 21.54 6.98 -14.86
N SER A 235 21.51 8.28 -14.56
CA SER A 235 20.41 9.20 -14.92
C SER A 235 20.68 9.92 -16.24
N SER A 236 20.62 9.20 -17.36
CA SER A 236 20.72 9.82 -18.69
C SER A 236 19.44 10.61 -19.01
N PRO A 237 19.56 11.83 -19.56
CA PRO A 237 18.38 12.62 -19.96
C PRO A 237 17.60 11.88 -21.05
N THR A 238 16.30 11.66 -20.83
CA THR A 238 15.39 11.16 -21.87
C THR A 238 14.99 12.31 -22.78
N THR A 239 15.14 12.12 -24.09
CA THR A 239 14.66 13.07 -25.12
C THR A 239 13.30 12.64 -25.66
N ILE A 240 12.72 13.44 -26.56
CA ILE A 240 11.47 13.09 -27.25
C ILE A 240 11.68 11.90 -28.19
N ASP A 241 12.88 11.76 -28.75
CA ASP A 241 13.21 10.74 -29.74
C ASP A 241 13.48 9.37 -29.10
N ASP A 242 13.76 9.34 -27.79
CA ASP A 242 13.85 8.10 -27.01
C ASP A 242 12.49 7.45 -26.74
N ILE A 243 11.40 8.10 -27.14
CA ILE A 243 10.02 7.71 -26.84
C ILE A 243 9.26 7.45 -28.13
N ALA A 244 8.82 6.21 -28.29
CA ALA A 244 7.87 5.79 -29.32
C ALA A 244 6.44 5.81 -28.77
N LEU A 245 5.48 6.21 -29.59
CA LEU A 245 4.05 6.15 -29.28
C LEU A 245 3.44 4.87 -29.88
N VAL A 246 2.90 4.02 -29.03
CA VAL A 246 2.35 2.71 -29.44
C VAL A 246 0.98 2.46 -28.83
N CYS A 247 0.15 1.66 -29.49
CA CYS A 247 -1.09 1.19 -28.89
C CYS A 247 -0.82 0.09 -27.86
N SER A 248 -1.81 -0.22 -27.01
CA SER A 248 -1.74 -1.30 -26.00
C SER A 248 -1.34 -2.63 -26.60
N ASN A 249 -1.86 -2.97 -27.78
CA ASN A 249 -1.55 -4.24 -28.43
C ASN A 249 -0.08 -4.28 -28.88
N CYS A 250 0.40 -3.27 -29.59
CA CYS A 250 1.80 -3.20 -30.02
C CYS A 250 2.76 -3.08 -28.84
N HIS A 251 2.40 -2.31 -27.80
CA HIS A 251 3.17 -2.23 -26.56
C HIS A 251 3.36 -3.62 -25.94
N ASN A 252 2.28 -4.40 -25.85
CA ASN A 252 2.33 -5.76 -25.33
C ASN A 252 3.19 -6.67 -26.21
N MET A 253 3.07 -6.58 -27.55
CA MET A 253 3.85 -7.39 -28.47
C MET A 253 5.36 -7.06 -28.45
N ILE A 254 5.74 -5.80 -28.25
CA ILE A 254 7.15 -5.40 -28.09
C ILE A 254 7.81 -6.16 -26.94
N HIS A 255 7.11 -6.28 -25.81
CA HIS A 255 7.64 -6.92 -24.59
C HIS A 255 7.47 -8.44 -24.54
N LYS A 256 6.91 -9.08 -25.58
CA LYS A 256 6.85 -10.56 -25.66
C LYS A 256 8.22 -11.21 -25.86
N LYS A 257 9.25 -10.45 -26.24
CA LYS A 257 10.65 -10.94 -26.32
C LYS A 257 11.55 -10.24 -25.31
N LYS A 258 12.66 -10.91 -24.95
CA LYS A 258 13.77 -10.35 -24.17
C LYS A 258 15.08 -10.59 -24.94
N PRO A 259 15.77 -9.53 -25.42
CA PRO A 259 15.40 -8.12 -25.33
C PRO A 259 14.08 -7.78 -26.07
N PRO A 260 13.38 -6.70 -25.69
CA PRO A 260 12.17 -6.24 -26.39
C PRO A 260 12.42 -6.00 -27.88
N LEU A 261 11.39 -6.22 -28.70
CA LEU A 261 11.45 -5.90 -30.13
C LEU A 261 11.56 -4.39 -30.35
N SER A 262 12.31 -3.99 -31.37
CA SER A 262 12.27 -2.62 -31.86
C SER A 262 10.93 -2.32 -32.54
N ILE A 263 10.60 -1.03 -32.66
CA ILE A 263 9.41 -0.57 -33.40
C ILE A 263 9.43 -1.08 -34.85
N GLU A 264 10.60 -1.06 -35.48
CA GLU A 264 10.81 -1.53 -36.85
C GLU A 264 10.63 -3.05 -36.96
N GLU A 265 11.22 -3.82 -36.03
CA GLU A 265 11.09 -5.27 -36.00
C GLU A 265 9.63 -5.70 -35.86
N LEU A 266 8.88 -5.08 -34.93
CA LEU A 266 7.48 -5.40 -34.78
C LEU A 266 6.66 -4.93 -35.98
N SER A 267 6.97 -3.77 -36.56
CA SER A 267 6.29 -3.28 -37.78
C SER A 267 6.47 -4.27 -38.95
N ASN A 268 7.63 -4.91 -39.07
CA ASN A 268 7.90 -5.88 -40.14
C ASN A 268 7.18 -7.22 -39.93
N LEU A 269 6.74 -7.54 -38.70
CA LEU A 269 5.98 -8.76 -38.39
C LEU A 269 4.48 -8.60 -38.66
N ILE A 270 3.98 -7.36 -38.72
CA ILE A 270 2.57 -7.08 -38.95
C ILE A 270 2.37 -6.91 -40.45
N ASN A 271 1.62 -7.84 -41.06
CA ASN A 271 1.10 -7.64 -42.40
C ASN A 271 0.04 -6.54 -42.35
N LYS A 272 0.34 -5.39 -42.97
CA LYS A 272 -0.59 -4.26 -43.11
C LYS A 272 -1.63 -4.51 -44.18
#